data_AF-J7HB84-F1
#
_entry.id   AF-J7HB84-F1
#
_cell.length_a   1.000
_cell.length_b   1.000
_cell.length_c   1.000
_cell.angle_alpha   90.00
_cell.angle_beta   90.00
_cell.angle_gamma   90.00
#
_symmetry.space_group_name_H-M   'P 1'
#
loop_
_entity.id
_entity.type
_entity.pdbx_description
1 polymer ?
#
loop_
_entity_poly.entity_id
_entity_poly.type
_entity_poly.pdbx_seq_one_letter_code
_entity_poly.pdbx_strand_id
1 'polypeptide(L)'
;ISGEIMICLPQAFDLFLKHLVGGLHTVYTKLKRLNITPVVCNVEQVRILRGLGAIQPGVNRCKLLTCKEFDILYEDCTTAR
;
A
#
# COMPACT_ATOMS: atom_id res chain seq x y z
N ILE A 1 11.35 -8.18 -2.11
CA ILE A 1 11.43 -9.14 -0.99
C ILE A 1 11.40 -10.53 -1.61
N SER A 2 12.31 -11.44 -1.24
CA SER A 2 12.37 -12.78 -1.84
C SER A 2 12.44 -12.79 -3.37
N GLY A 3 13.19 -11.85 -3.97
CA GLY A 3 13.30 -11.68 -5.42
C GLY A 3 12.15 -10.90 -6.08
N GLU A 4 11.07 -10.59 -5.37
CA GLU A 4 9.93 -9.85 -5.91
C GLU A 4 10.03 -8.34 -5.69
N ILE A 5 9.56 -7.58 -6.68
CA ILE A 5 9.38 -6.12 -6.56
C ILE A 5 8.15 -5.85 -5.71
N MET A 6 8.32 -4.94 -4.75
CA MET A 6 7.28 -4.58 -3.80
C MET A 6 6.94 -3.10 -3.92
N ILE A 7 5.65 -2.79 -3.83
CA ILE A 7 5.07 -1.45 -3.86
C ILE A 7 4.81 -0.98 -2.43
N CYS A 8 5.20 0.25 -2.12
CA CYS A 8 4.86 0.92 -0.87
C CYS A 8 3.36 1.27 -0.86
N LEU A 9 2.56 0.63 -0.01
CA LEU A 9 1.11 0.81 -0.01
C LEU A 9 0.67 2.24 0.35
N PRO A 10 1.21 2.91 1.38
CA PRO A 10 0.88 4.31 1.64
C PRO A 10 1.19 5.24 0.45
N GLN A 11 2.33 5.03 -0.21
CA GLN A 11 2.71 5.81 -1.39
C GLN A 11 1.73 5.58 -2.55
N ALA A 12 1.41 4.33 -2.84
CA ALA A 12 0.46 3.98 -3.89
C ALA A 12 -0.95 4.51 -3.59
N PHE A 13 -1.35 4.55 -2.32
CA PHE A 13 -2.57 5.21 -1.90
C PHE A 13 -2.57 6.71 -2.24
N ASP A 14 -1.51 7.44 -1.86
CA ASP A 14 -1.41 8.88 -2.10
C ASP A 14 -1.34 9.25 -3.59
N LEU A 15 -0.78 8.37 -4.42
CA LEU A 15 -0.64 8.58 -5.86
C LEU A 15 -1.88 8.17 -6.66
N PHE A 16 -2.50 7.03 -6.32
CA PHE A 16 -3.49 6.40 -7.20
C PHE A 16 -4.88 6.24 -6.57
N LEU A 17 -4.97 6.07 -5.23
CA LEU A 17 -6.23 5.65 -4.60
C LEU A 17 -6.91 6.74 -3.78
N LYS A 18 -6.22 7.82 -3.36
CA LYS A 18 -6.76 8.83 -2.44
C LYS A 18 -8.04 9.53 -2.92
N HIS A 19 -8.30 9.52 -4.22
CA HIS A 19 -9.51 10.08 -4.83
C HIS A 19 -10.60 9.05 -5.09
N LEU A 20 -10.27 7.76 -4.98
CA LEU A 20 -11.18 6.63 -5.21
C LEU A 20 -11.77 6.10 -3.90
N VAL A 21 -11.09 6.29 -2.77
CA VAL A 21 -11.50 5.77 -1.46
C VAL A 21 -11.33 6.83 -0.37
N GLY A 22 -12.12 6.72 0.70
CA GLY A 22 -12.13 7.70 1.81
C GLY A 22 -10.90 7.70 2.71
N GLY A 23 -9.89 6.86 2.46
CA GLY A 23 -8.63 6.84 3.21
C GLY A 23 -7.93 5.48 3.23
N LEU A 24 -6.72 5.46 3.79
CA LEU A 24 -5.89 4.26 3.89
C LEU A 24 -6.55 3.16 4.76
N HIS A 25 -7.43 3.52 5.70
CA HIS A 25 -8.21 2.54 6.46
C HIS A 25 -9.14 1.71 5.55
N THR A 26 -9.83 2.37 4.61
CA THR A 26 -10.71 1.70 3.63
C THR A 26 -9.90 0.76 2.73
N VAL A 27 -8.68 1.14 2.35
CA VAL A 27 -7.75 0.26 1.62
C VAL A 27 -7.48 -1.03 2.41
N TYR A 28 -7.19 -0.93 3.70
CA TYR A 28 -6.98 -2.12 4.53
C TYR A 28 -8.23 -3.01 4.64
N THR A 29 -9.42 -2.42 4.73
CA THR A 29 -10.69 -3.18 4.73
C THR A 29 -10.91 -3.90 3.40
N LYS A 30 -10.62 -3.26 2.26
CA LYS A 30 -10.69 -3.90 0.93
C LYS A 30 -9.69 -5.03 0.80
N LEU A 31 -8.44 -4.84 1.20
CA LEU A 31 -7.42 -5.91 1.19
C LEU A 31 -7.87 -7.14 1.99
N LYS A 32 -8.48 -6.94 3.18
CA LYS A 32 -9.06 -8.04 3.96
C LYS A 32 -10.16 -8.77 3.20
N ARG A 33 -11.07 -8.05 2.51
CA ARG A 33 -12.15 -8.68 1.72
C ARG A 33 -11.61 -9.44 0.50
N LEU A 34 -10.53 -8.95 -0.11
CA LEU A 34 -9.86 -9.59 -1.24
C LEU A 34 -8.94 -10.75 -0.83
N ASN A 35 -8.85 -11.08 0.46
CA ASN A 35 -7.92 -12.07 1.02
C ASN A 35 -6.44 -11.77 0.71
N ILE A 36 -6.07 -10.49 0.61
CA ILE A 36 -4.70 -10.03 0.39
C ILE A 36 -4.08 -9.62 1.73
N THR A 37 -2.96 -10.24 2.10
CA THR A 37 -2.21 -9.92 3.32
C THR A 37 -0.93 -9.15 2.99
N PRO A 38 -0.92 -7.81 3.14
CA PRO A 38 0.25 -7.01 2.81
C PRO A 38 1.41 -7.29 3.78
N VAL A 39 2.63 -7.27 3.25
CA VAL A 39 3.86 -7.51 4.03
C VAL A 39 4.14 -6.31 4.92
N VAL A 40 4.39 -6.55 6.21
CA VAL A 40 4.75 -5.48 7.16
C VAL A 40 6.22 -5.11 6.98
N CYS A 41 6.51 -3.83 6.77
CA CYS A 41 7.89 -3.35 6.73
C CYS A 41 8.58 -3.50 8.09
N ASN A 42 9.85 -3.90 8.08
CA ASN A 42 10.71 -3.77 9.25
C ASN A 42 11.14 -2.30 9.46
N VAL A 43 11.80 -2.01 10.59
CA VAL A 43 12.22 -0.66 10.97
C VAL A 43 13.13 -0.02 9.91
N GLU A 44 14.04 -0.80 9.33
CA GLU A 44 15.01 -0.30 8.35
C GLU A 44 14.32 0.07 7.04
N GLN A 45 13.40 -0.77 6.56
CA GLN A 45 12.58 -0.47 5.38
C GLN A 45 11.75 0.81 5.58
N VAL A 46 11.16 1.01 6.77
CA VAL A 46 10.43 2.24 7.09
C VAL A 46 11.36 3.47 7.05
N ARG A 47 12.58 3.37 7.56
CA ARG A 47 13.56 4.46 7.52
C ARG A 47 13.98 4.81 6.10
N ILE A 48 14.28 3.80 5.29
CA ILE A 48 14.65 3.97 3.88
C ILE A 48 13.52 4.64 3.09
N LEU A 49 12.28 4.13 3.19
CA LEU A 49 11.14 4.69 2.49
C LEU A 49 10.88 6.16 2.87
N ARG A 50 11.10 6.51 4.14
CA ARG A 50 10.99 7.90 4.62
C ARG A 50 12.09 8.79 4.07
N GLY A 51 13.33 8.31 4.06
CA GLY A 51 14.48 9.03 3.48
C GLY A 51 14.33 9.27 1.97
N LEU A 52 13.64 8.39 1.27
CA LEU A 52 13.29 8.52 -0.15
C LEU A 52 12.05 9.40 -0.40
N GLY A 53 11.36 9.86 0.64
CA GLY A 53 10.12 10.62 0.52
C GLY A 53 8.90 9.81 0.06
N ALA A 54 8.99 8.47 0.04
CA ALA A 54 7.86 7.60 -0.31
C ALA A 54 6.74 7.64 0.74
N ILE A 55 7.09 7.92 2.00
CA ILE A 55 6.16 8.09 3.12
C ILE A 55 6.52 9.35 3.92
N GLN A 56 5.51 9.98 4.54
CA GLN A 56 5.71 11.21 5.30
C GLN A 56 6.61 11.02 6.53
N PRO A 57 7.30 12.08 7.01
CA PRO A 57 8.22 12.00 8.15
C PRO A 57 7.62 11.42 9.44
N GLY A 58 6.31 11.57 9.68
CA GLY A 58 5.62 11.03 10.86
C GLY A 58 5.22 9.55 10.77
N VAL A 59 5.40 8.92 9.60
CA VAL A 59 4.94 7.54 9.38
C VAL A 59 5.95 6.53 9.92
N ASN A 60 5.53 5.74 10.92
CA ASN A 60 6.36 4.72 11.55
C ASN A 60 5.91 3.27 11.24
N ARG A 61 4.84 3.10 10.46
CA ARG A 61 4.32 1.79 10.04
C ARG A 61 4.01 1.84 8.56
N CYS A 62 4.60 0.93 7.80
CA CYS A 62 4.37 0.81 6.36
C CYS A 62 4.08 -0.65 6.03
N LYS A 63 3.26 -0.87 5.01
CA LYS A 63 3.04 -2.19 4.44
C LYS A 63 3.34 -2.18 2.95
N LEU A 64 3.66 -3.34 2.41
CA LEU A 64 4.03 -3.56 1.02
C LEU A 64 3.07 -4.51 0.34
N LEU A 65 2.87 -4.32 -0.96
CA LEU A 65 2.15 -5.22 -1.85
C LEU A 65 3.06 -5.62 -3.01
N THR A 66 2.83 -6.77 -3.60
CA THR A 66 3.34 -7.06 -4.96
C THR A 66 2.60 -6.21 -5.99
N CYS A 67 3.14 -6.09 -7.21
CA CYS A 67 2.44 -5.42 -8.31
C CYS A 67 1.06 -6.06 -8.58
N LYS A 68 1.03 -7.40 -8.63
CA LYS A 68 -0.21 -8.16 -8.87
C LYS A 68 -1.29 -7.89 -7.83
N GLU A 69 -0.93 -7.83 -6.55
CA GLU A 69 -1.88 -7.51 -5.48
C GLU A 69 -2.39 -6.07 -5.58
N PHE A 70 -1.54 -5.14 -5.99
CA PHE A 70 -1.95 -3.75 -6.21
C PHE A 70 -2.91 -3.64 -7.40
N ASP A 71 -2.69 -4.37 -8.49
CA ASP A 71 -3.58 -4.37 -9.65
C ASP A 71 -4.99 -4.84 -9.26
N ILE A 72 -5.10 -5.92 -8.48
CA ILE A 72 -6.38 -6.43 -7.96
C ILE A 72 -7.07 -5.38 -7.06
N LEU A 73 -6.31 -4.74 -6.17
CA LEU A 73 -6.83 -3.68 -5.30
C LEU A 73 -7.32 -2.47 -6.11
N TYR A 74 -6.57 -2.08 -7.14
CA TYR A 74 -6.89 -0.93 -7.98
C TYR A 74 -8.16 -1.19 -8.81
N GLU A 75 -8.29 -2.38 -9.40
CA GLU A 75 -9.50 -2.83 -10.08
C GLU A 75 -10.71 -2.77 -9.13
N ASP A 76 -10.57 -3.28 -7.90
CA ASP A 76 -11.63 -3.24 -6.88
C ASP A 76 -12.03 -1.82 -6.44
N CYS A 77 -11.12 -0.85 -6.55
CA CYS A 77 -11.40 0.55 -6.25
C CYS A 77 -12.03 1.31 -7.43
N THR A 78 -11.92 0.79 -8.65
CA THR A 78 -12.39 1.46 -9.88
C THR A 78 -13.64 0.82 -10.48
N THR A 79 -13.90 -0.46 -10.20
CA THR A 79 -15.02 -1.23 -10.76
C THR A 79 -16.21 -1.38 -9.83
N ALA A 80 -16.04 -1.13 -8.52
CA ALA A 80 -17.13 -1.15 -7.56
C ALA A 80 -18.03 0.09 -7.75
N ARG A 81 -19.00 -0.02 -8.66
CA ARG A 81 -20.16 0.88 -8.76
C ARG A 81 -21.29 0.43 -7.85
#